data_AF-A0A9E2L404-F1
#
_entry.id   AF-A0A9E2L404-F1
#
_cell.length_a   1.000
_cell.length_b   1.000
_cell.length_c   1.000
_cell.angle_alpha   90.00
_cell.angle_beta   90.00
_cell.angle_gamma   90.00
#
_symmetry.space_group_name_H-M   'P 1'
#
loop_
_entity.id
_entity.type
_entity.pdbx_description
1 polymer ?
#
loop_
_entity_poly.entity_id
_entity_poly.type
_entity_poly.pdbx_seq_one_letter_code
_entity_poly.pdbx_strand_id
1 'polypeptide(L)'
;MKYTIEGFDQKQLISYSLDACDALILRWFIDFSVSGKMKKTIRGRKIFYLVRYQSIIDDLPILGIENPRNIGRRFDKFVSCGLLEKEIIREGTGTQTIFCPTDKVNALSYKENNVLKVSESTIRENTTVPENTVMDSRQYSKVPSDGTQKYGALNKFFYQNSSTTATENLNLKNNQSDKTHNIAAVVSKLKINFEKYINCSIFSDDFWQNLASVLIDYGLAEKISEYTQFLFENLGKVGNAANYIYKTAGSHYRIQQFINTLSIANSKKQENEQKQKHFCVVCTEPFWGDVCPCCGFQNKNSYNEQLVEQARYKYKFG
;
A
#
# COMPACT_ATOMS: atom_id res chain seq x y z
N MET A 1 -13.21 -11.81 1.75
CA MET A 1 -12.31 -11.13 0.79
C MET A 1 -10.91 -11.68 0.93
N LYS A 2 -10.14 -11.75 -0.16
CA LYS A 2 -8.74 -12.21 -0.11
C LYS A 2 -7.85 -11.02 0.26
N TYR A 3 -7.17 -11.09 1.40
CA TYR A 3 -6.28 -10.01 1.89
C TYR A 3 -4.82 -10.20 1.50
N THR A 4 -4.50 -11.35 0.89
CA THR A 4 -3.14 -11.72 0.52
C THR A 4 -2.98 -11.98 -0.97
N ILE A 5 -1.81 -11.66 -1.51
CA ILE A 5 -1.37 -12.06 -2.84
C ILE A 5 -0.09 -12.85 -2.64
N GLU A 6 -0.07 -14.10 -3.09
CA GLU A 6 1.08 -15.00 -2.91
C GLU A 6 1.55 -15.07 -1.43
N GLY A 7 0.59 -15.09 -0.50
CA GLY A 7 0.83 -15.12 0.95
C GLY A 7 1.43 -13.84 1.55
N PHE A 8 1.54 -12.75 0.79
CA PHE A 8 1.90 -11.43 1.29
C PHE A 8 0.65 -10.58 1.53
N ASP A 9 0.66 -9.77 2.59
CA ASP A 9 -0.37 -8.76 2.86
C ASP A 9 -0.40 -7.72 1.74
N GLN A 10 -1.55 -7.56 1.11
CA GLN A 10 -1.73 -6.57 0.05
C GLN A 10 -1.43 -5.15 0.52
N LYS A 11 -1.75 -4.79 1.78
CA LYS A 11 -1.43 -3.46 2.33
C LYS A 11 0.08 -3.23 2.39
N GLN A 12 0.82 -4.27 2.78
CA GLN A 12 2.28 -4.21 2.84
C GLN A 12 2.87 -4.11 1.44
N LEU A 13 2.44 -4.95 0.50
CA LEU A 13 2.88 -4.86 -0.90
C LEU A 13 2.69 -3.44 -1.46
N ILE A 14 1.52 -2.83 -1.23
CA ILE A 14 1.23 -1.44 -1.63
C ILE A 14 2.19 -0.45 -0.97
N SER A 15 2.48 -0.60 0.33
CA SER A 15 3.41 0.27 1.04
C SER A 15 4.83 0.24 0.47
N TYR A 16 5.25 -0.90 -0.09
CA TYR A 16 6.51 -1.08 -0.82
C TYR A 16 6.39 -0.78 -2.32
N SER A 17 5.24 -0.26 -2.76
CA SER A 17 4.92 0.01 -4.18
C SER A 17 5.03 -1.23 -5.07
N LEU A 18 4.81 -2.43 -4.54
CA LEU A 18 4.88 -3.71 -5.27
C LEU A 18 3.51 -4.09 -5.85
N ASP A 19 3.50 -4.56 -7.10
CA ASP A 19 2.31 -5.08 -7.78
C ASP A 19 2.15 -6.60 -7.61
N ALA A 20 1.12 -7.18 -8.23
CA ALA A 20 0.89 -8.63 -8.16
C ALA A 20 1.97 -9.46 -8.87
N CYS A 21 2.61 -8.91 -9.91
CA CYS A 21 3.73 -9.58 -10.58
C CYS A 21 4.96 -9.59 -9.68
N ASP A 22 5.23 -8.46 -9.01
CA ASP A 22 6.28 -8.34 -8.00
C ASP A 22 6.09 -9.38 -6.87
N ALA A 23 4.86 -9.52 -6.38
CA ALA A 23 4.51 -10.52 -5.37
C ALA A 23 4.78 -11.95 -5.86
N LEU A 24 4.40 -12.28 -7.09
CA LEU A 24 4.64 -13.60 -7.67
C LEU A 24 6.13 -13.92 -7.85
N ILE A 25 6.91 -12.96 -8.37
CA ILE A 25 8.37 -13.11 -8.53
C ILE A 25 9.05 -13.27 -7.17
N LEU A 26 8.66 -12.46 -6.18
CA LEU A 26 9.24 -12.53 -4.84
C LEU A 26 8.90 -13.86 -4.14
N ARG A 27 7.66 -14.35 -4.28
CA ARG A 27 7.26 -15.66 -3.75
C ARG A 27 8.07 -16.79 -4.40
N TRP A 28 8.17 -16.80 -5.73
CA TRP A 28 8.99 -17.78 -6.44
C TRP A 28 10.44 -17.79 -5.93
N PHE A 29 11.04 -16.62 -5.71
CA PHE A 29 12.40 -16.51 -5.20
C PHE A 29 12.55 -17.10 -3.79
N ILE A 30 11.64 -16.76 -2.87
CA ILE A 30 11.67 -17.28 -1.50
C ILE A 30 11.51 -18.80 -1.50
N ASP A 31 10.49 -19.31 -2.19
CA ASP A 31 10.20 -20.75 -2.21
C ASP A 31 11.37 -21.54 -2.82
N PHE A 32 11.99 -21.02 -3.89
CA PHE A 32 13.15 -21.66 -4.49
C PHE A 32 14.39 -21.61 -3.59
N SER A 33 14.60 -20.50 -2.87
CA SER A 33 15.71 -20.35 -1.92
C SER A 33 15.64 -21.34 -0.74
N VAL A 34 14.42 -21.67 -0.29
CA VAL A 34 14.17 -22.62 0.81
C VAL A 34 14.20 -24.07 0.32
N SER A 35 13.90 -24.33 -0.96
CA SER A 35 13.88 -25.68 -1.54
C SER A 35 15.21 -26.45 -1.46
N GLY A 36 16.33 -25.77 -1.16
CA GLY A 36 17.67 -26.34 -1.16
C GLY A 36 18.28 -26.57 -2.55
N LYS A 37 17.49 -26.40 -3.61
CA LYS A 37 17.92 -26.63 -5.01
C LYS A 37 18.60 -25.40 -5.64
N MET A 38 18.39 -24.21 -5.07
CA MET A 38 18.98 -22.98 -5.58
C MET A 38 20.46 -22.89 -5.21
N LYS A 39 21.31 -22.60 -6.22
CA LYS A 39 22.75 -22.38 -5.97
C LYS A 39 22.92 -21.20 -5.02
N LYS A 40 23.73 -21.40 -3.99
CA LYS A 40 23.99 -20.41 -2.94
C LYS A 40 25.48 -20.31 -2.62
N THR A 41 25.89 -19.14 -2.18
CA THR A 41 27.24 -18.83 -1.73
C THR A 41 27.16 -18.14 -0.38
N ILE A 42 28.06 -18.50 0.54
CA ILE A 42 28.17 -17.83 1.83
C ILE A 42 29.15 -16.67 1.67
N ARG A 43 28.73 -15.46 2.03
CA ARG A 43 29.56 -14.25 2.05
C ARG A 43 29.42 -13.62 3.43
N GLY A 44 30.50 -13.64 4.21
CA GLY A 44 30.47 -13.23 5.62
C GLY A 44 29.50 -14.11 6.43
N ARG A 45 28.51 -13.49 7.07
CA ARG A 45 27.46 -14.17 7.85
C ARG A 45 26.13 -14.31 7.11
N LYS A 46 26.10 -14.01 5.80
CA LYS A 46 24.88 -14.02 4.98
C LYS A 46 24.96 -15.10 3.90
N ILE A 47 23.80 -15.63 3.54
CA ILE A 47 23.63 -16.61 2.47
C ILE A 47 23.06 -15.87 1.26
N PHE A 48 23.81 -15.87 0.17
CA PHE A 48 23.38 -15.29 -1.10
C PHE A 48 22.99 -16.38 -2.08
N TYR A 49 21.92 -16.13 -2.83
CA TYR A 49 21.36 -17.07 -3.79
C TYR A 49 21.56 -16.55 -5.21
N LEU A 50 22.02 -17.43 -6.10
CA LEU A 50 22.23 -17.12 -7.51
C LEU A 50 20.91 -17.14 -8.27
N VAL A 51 20.51 -15.99 -8.78
CA VAL A 51 19.28 -15.86 -9.58
C VAL A 51 19.63 -15.86 -11.07
N ARG A 52 19.05 -16.78 -11.82
CA ARG A 52 19.03 -16.74 -13.28
C ARG A 52 17.69 -16.21 -13.73
N TYR A 53 17.65 -15.00 -14.28
CA TYR A 53 16.40 -14.37 -14.70
C TYR A 53 15.66 -15.16 -15.78
N GLN A 54 16.37 -15.90 -16.64
CA GLN A 54 15.74 -16.77 -17.63
C GLN A 54 14.88 -17.86 -16.96
N SER A 55 15.33 -18.43 -15.84
CA SER A 55 14.56 -19.46 -15.13
C SER A 55 13.22 -18.94 -14.64
N ILE A 56 13.12 -17.66 -14.27
CA ILE A 56 11.86 -17.04 -13.85
C ILE A 56 10.91 -16.88 -15.03
N ILE A 57 11.44 -16.55 -16.21
CA ILE A 57 10.64 -16.44 -17.45
C ILE A 57 10.08 -17.80 -17.83
N ASP A 58 10.94 -18.83 -17.77
CA ASP A 58 10.57 -20.20 -18.13
C ASP A 58 9.55 -20.78 -17.12
N ASP A 59 9.72 -20.51 -15.83
CA ASP A 59 8.86 -21.04 -14.76
C ASP A 59 7.54 -20.26 -14.60
N LEU A 60 7.54 -18.95 -14.90
CA LEU A 60 6.39 -18.06 -14.75
C LEU A 60 5.98 -17.38 -16.07
N PRO A 61 5.62 -18.14 -17.13
CA PRO A 61 5.27 -17.58 -18.44
C PRO A 61 4.04 -16.66 -18.38
N ILE A 62 3.17 -16.84 -17.38
CA ILE A 62 2.00 -15.99 -17.14
C ILE A 62 2.33 -14.51 -16.90
N LEU A 63 3.58 -14.20 -16.51
CA LEU A 63 4.04 -12.82 -16.36
C LEU A 63 4.06 -12.08 -17.70
N GLY A 64 4.09 -12.77 -18.84
CA GLY A 64 4.21 -12.15 -20.16
C GLY A 64 5.52 -11.37 -20.34
N ILE A 65 6.55 -11.70 -19.57
CA ILE A 65 7.87 -11.05 -19.63
C ILE A 65 8.82 -11.96 -20.39
N GLU A 66 9.23 -11.53 -21.58
CA GLU A 66 10.16 -12.31 -22.43
C GLU A 66 11.62 -11.88 -22.24
N ASN A 67 11.86 -10.66 -21.75
CA ASN A 67 13.20 -10.11 -21.63
C ASN A 67 13.74 -10.24 -20.20
N PRO A 68 14.85 -10.97 -19.96
CA PRO A 68 15.49 -11.10 -18.65
C PRO A 68 15.81 -9.77 -17.96
N ARG A 69 16.06 -8.70 -18.73
CA ARG A 69 16.31 -7.35 -18.19
C ARG A 69 15.11 -6.80 -17.42
N ASN A 70 13.88 -7.14 -17.83
CA ASN A 70 12.67 -6.69 -17.15
C ASN A 70 12.49 -7.41 -15.81
N ILE A 71 12.87 -8.69 -15.71
CA ILE A 71 12.98 -9.39 -14.42
C ILE A 71 14.05 -8.74 -13.55
N GLY A 72 15.22 -8.39 -14.12
CA GLY A 72 16.26 -7.65 -13.41
C GLY A 72 15.76 -6.35 -12.78
N ARG A 73 14.95 -5.55 -13.50
CA ARG A 73 14.32 -4.33 -12.96
C ARG A 73 13.41 -4.59 -11.76
N ARG A 74 12.72 -5.74 -11.73
CA ARG A 74 11.87 -6.16 -10.60
C ARG A 74 12.74 -6.50 -9.38
N PHE A 75 13.87 -7.20 -9.58
CA PHE A 75 14.84 -7.43 -8.51
C PHE A 75 15.50 -6.15 -7.99
N ASP A 76 15.85 -5.22 -8.89
CA ASP A 76 16.39 -3.91 -8.50
C ASP A 76 15.39 -3.13 -7.64
N LYS A 77 14.08 -3.26 -7.93
CA LYS A 77 13.01 -2.69 -7.10
C LYS A 77 12.99 -3.31 -5.69
N PHE A 78 13.10 -4.63 -5.56
CA PHE A 78 13.19 -5.30 -4.25
C PHE A 78 14.39 -4.81 -3.44
N VAL A 79 15.52 -4.57 -4.11
CA VAL A 79 16.71 -3.98 -3.48
C VAL A 79 16.48 -2.54 -3.06
N SER A 80 15.86 -1.71 -3.91
CA SER A 80 15.57 -0.30 -3.55
C SER A 80 14.61 -0.18 -2.36
N CYS A 81 13.73 -1.16 -2.19
CA CYS A 81 12.80 -1.25 -1.07
C CYS A 81 13.42 -1.90 0.18
N GLY A 82 14.68 -2.37 0.09
CA GLY A 82 15.41 -3.02 1.17
C GLY A 82 14.94 -4.44 1.50
N LEU A 83 14.16 -5.07 0.62
CA LEU A 83 13.70 -6.46 0.80
C LEU A 83 14.80 -7.47 0.45
N LEU A 84 15.66 -7.13 -0.50
CA LEU A 84 16.82 -7.94 -0.89
C LEU A 84 18.11 -7.12 -0.83
N GLU A 85 19.22 -7.78 -0.50
CA GLU A 85 20.57 -7.28 -0.78
C GLU A 85 21.08 -7.91 -2.07
N LYS A 86 21.91 -7.18 -2.82
CA LYS A 86 22.43 -7.60 -4.13
C LYS A 86 23.94 -7.50 -4.14
N GLU A 87 24.60 -8.55 -4.63
CA GLU A 87 26.01 -8.51 -5.00
C GLU A 87 26.19 -8.96 -6.45
N ILE A 88 27.22 -8.41 -7.09
CA ILE A 88 27.63 -8.77 -8.44
C ILE A 88 29.01 -9.40 -8.35
N ILE A 89 29.08 -10.68 -8.69
CA ILE A 89 30.32 -11.45 -8.73
C ILE A 89 30.83 -11.47 -10.16
N ARG A 90 32.08 -11.08 -10.35
CA ARG A 90 32.80 -11.19 -11.61
C ARG A 90 33.90 -12.22 -11.43
N GLU A 91 33.64 -13.45 -11.84
CA GLU A 91 34.60 -14.57 -11.78
C GLU A 91 34.82 -15.09 -13.20
N GLY A 92 36.07 -15.03 -13.67
CA GLY A 92 36.44 -15.43 -15.03
C GLY A 92 35.72 -14.61 -16.11
N THR A 93 35.02 -15.30 -17.02
CA THR A 93 34.32 -14.72 -18.19
C THR A 93 32.84 -14.37 -17.93
N GLY A 94 32.33 -14.59 -16.71
CA GLY A 94 30.91 -14.42 -16.39
C GLY A 94 30.65 -13.34 -15.33
N THR A 95 29.50 -12.67 -15.45
CA THR A 95 28.93 -11.85 -14.38
C THR A 95 27.75 -12.59 -13.76
N GLN A 96 27.83 -12.86 -12.46
CA GLN A 96 26.76 -13.49 -11.69
C GLN A 96 26.13 -12.46 -10.76
N THR A 97 24.80 -12.42 -10.72
CA THR A 97 24.06 -11.58 -9.76
C THR A 97 23.47 -12.48 -8.70
N ILE A 98 23.80 -12.19 -7.45
CA ILE A 98 23.37 -12.96 -6.29
C ILE A 98 22.56 -12.05 -5.34
N PHE A 99 21.59 -12.63 -4.65
CA PHE A 99 20.68 -11.90 -3.76
C PHE A 99 20.54 -12.56 -2.40
N CYS A 100 20.41 -11.77 -1.34
CA CYS A 100 20.13 -12.23 0.02
C CYS A 100 18.80 -11.60 0.49
N PRO A 101 17.80 -12.38 0.91
CA PRO A 101 16.63 -11.84 1.60
C PRO A 101 17.04 -11.08 2.88
N THR A 102 16.35 -9.99 3.19
CA THR A 102 16.48 -9.29 4.47
C THR A 102 15.30 -9.61 5.39
N ASP A 103 15.41 -9.25 6.67
CA ASP A 103 14.33 -9.44 7.64
C ASP A 103 13.04 -8.67 7.26
N LYS A 104 13.14 -7.64 6.39
CA LYS A 104 11.98 -6.89 5.90
C LYS A 104 11.04 -7.73 5.04
N VAL A 105 11.51 -8.83 4.46
CA VAL A 105 10.63 -9.76 3.72
C VAL A 105 9.55 -10.32 4.64
N ASN A 106 9.86 -10.57 5.91
CA ASN A 106 8.90 -11.06 6.90
C ASN A 106 7.84 -10.00 7.25
N ALA A 107 8.12 -8.72 7.03
CA ALA A 107 7.14 -7.65 7.23
C ALA A 107 6.04 -7.65 6.15
N LEU A 108 6.28 -8.32 5.01
CA LEU A 108 5.26 -8.52 3.98
C LEU A 108 4.26 -9.61 4.34
N SER A 109 4.57 -10.49 5.28
CA SER A 109 3.67 -11.56 5.69
C SER A 109 2.42 -10.99 6.37
N TYR A 110 1.26 -11.54 6.02
CA TYR A 110 0.02 -11.20 6.69
C TYR A 110 0.07 -11.62 8.16
N LYS A 111 -0.15 -10.67 9.06
CA LYS A 111 -0.35 -10.91 10.48
C LYS A 111 -1.83 -10.74 10.77
N GLU A 112 -2.50 -11.82 11.14
CA GLU A 112 -3.85 -11.70 11.68
C GLU A 112 -3.80 -10.85 12.95
N ASN A 113 -4.30 -9.62 12.87
CA ASN A 113 -4.60 -8.85 14.06
C ASN A 113 -5.84 -9.49 14.67
N ASN A 114 -5.63 -10.17 15.79
CA ASN A 114 -6.62 -10.90 16.57
C ASN A 114 -7.71 -9.93 17.07
N VAL A 115 -8.73 -9.67 16.25
CA VAL A 115 -9.98 -9.01 16.66
C VAL A 115 -11.03 -10.10 16.76
N LEU A 116 -11.03 -10.77 17.92
CA LEU A 116 -12.19 -11.24 18.70
C LEU A 116 -11.69 -12.30 19.71
N LYS A 117 -11.48 -11.88 20.96
CA LYS A 117 -11.37 -12.81 22.10
C LYS A 117 -12.75 -13.45 22.30
N VAL A 118 -12.85 -14.76 22.10
CA VAL A 118 -13.86 -15.60 22.76
C VAL A 118 -13.17 -16.85 23.30
N SER A 119 -13.69 -17.29 24.44
CA SER A 119 -13.08 -17.96 25.58
C SER A 119 -12.55 -19.39 25.37
N GLU A 120 -11.57 -19.67 26.22
CA GLU A 120 -10.85 -20.90 26.53
C GLU A 120 -11.75 -22.10 26.87
N SER A 121 -11.57 -23.21 26.14
CA SER A 121 -11.77 -24.64 26.49
C SER A 121 -11.86 -25.42 25.17
N THR A 122 -10.97 -26.34 24.79
CA THR A 122 -10.61 -27.56 25.52
C THR A 122 -9.34 -28.14 24.89
N ILE A 123 -8.38 -28.51 25.74
CA ILE A 123 -7.16 -29.27 25.41
C ILE A 123 -7.53 -30.68 24.94
N ARG A 124 -6.79 -31.23 23.95
CA ARG A 124 -6.19 -32.58 24.04
C ARG A 124 -5.15 -32.87 22.95
N GLU A 125 -4.06 -33.44 23.44
CA GLU A 125 -2.79 -33.82 22.82
C GLU A 125 -2.88 -34.95 21.79
N ASN A 126 -1.96 -34.98 20.82
CA ASN A 126 -0.85 -35.95 20.74
C ASN A 126 -0.15 -35.86 19.35
N THR A 127 1.15 -35.53 19.24
CA THR A 127 2.35 -36.42 19.14
C THR A 127 2.29 -37.34 17.89
N THR A 128 3.24 -37.48 16.97
CA THR A 128 4.72 -37.64 16.98
C THR A 128 5.23 -37.60 15.50
N VAL A 129 6.47 -37.15 15.27
CA VAL A 129 7.24 -37.32 14.01
C VAL A 129 8.12 -38.59 14.10
N PRO A 130 8.33 -39.33 12.99
CA PRO A 130 9.69 -39.76 12.60
C PRO A 130 9.91 -39.57 11.08
N GLU A 131 10.97 -38.92 10.59
CA GLU A 131 12.41 -39.26 10.52
C GLU A 131 12.81 -40.29 9.43
N ASN A 132 13.61 -39.77 8.47
CA ASN A 132 14.57 -40.38 7.54
C ASN A 132 14.13 -41.36 6.43
N THR A 133 14.40 -40.99 5.16
CA THR A 133 15.22 -41.83 4.24
C THR A 133 15.88 -40.97 3.14
N VAL A 134 17.19 -41.12 3.01
CA VAL A 134 18.08 -40.61 1.95
C VAL A 134 17.90 -41.45 0.67
N MET A 135 17.87 -40.84 -0.53
CA MET A 135 18.46 -41.45 -1.73
C MET A 135 18.73 -40.44 -2.86
N ASP A 136 19.67 -40.87 -3.70
CA ASP A 136 20.67 -40.11 -4.44
C ASP A 136 20.35 -39.93 -5.94
N SER A 137 20.99 -38.89 -6.49
CA SER A 137 21.40 -38.53 -7.85
C SER A 137 20.63 -38.88 -9.15
N ARG A 138 20.56 -37.82 -9.99
CA ARG A 138 20.79 -37.77 -11.46
C ARG A 138 19.73 -38.32 -12.43
N GLN A 139 18.98 -37.41 -13.09
CA GLN A 139 19.03 -37.10 -14.55
C GLN A 139 17.75 -36.40 -15.02
N TYR A 140 17.91 -35.21 -15.62
CA TYR A 140 16.86 -34.52 -16.39
C TYR A 140 16.95 -34.96 -17.85
N SER A 141 15.84 -35.47 -18.41
CA SER A 141 15.60 -35.61 -19.84
C SER A 141 14.24 -35.02 -20.20
N LYS A 142 14.17 -34.43 -21.39
CA LYS A 142 13.11 -33.54 -21.90
C LYS A 142 11.76 -34.25 -22.18
N VAL A 143 10.73 -33.40 -22.20
CA VAL A 143 9.25 -33.55 -22.25
C VAL A 143 8.69 -34.28 -23.49
N PRO A 144 7.48 -34.88 -23.41
CA PRO A 144 6.40 -34.46 -24.32
C PRO A 144 4.99 -34.33 -23.69
N SER A 145 4.16 -33.50 -24.31
CA SER A 145 2.76 -33.18 -24.00
C SER A 145 1.80 -34.34 -24.29
N ASP A 146 0.85 -34.62 -23.39
CA ASP A 146 -0.61 -34.52 -23.59
C ASP A 146 -1.38 -35.04 -22.33
N GLY A 147 -2.59 -34.52 -22.08
CA GLY A 147 -3.64 -35.23 -21.33
C GLY A 147 -3.58 -35.33 -19.78
N THR A 148 -4.41 -34.53 -19.12
CA THR A 148 -5.25 -34.87 -17.93
C THR A 148 -4.63 -35.46 -16.64
N GLN A 149 -4.69 -34.63 -15.60
CA GLN A 149 -4.92 -34.93 -14.16
C GLN A 149 -3.97 -35.89 -13.41
N LYS A 150 -3.17 -35.30 -12.50
CA LYS A 150 -3.23 -35.49 -11.02
C LYS A 150 -1.98 -34.87 -10.36
N TYR A 151 -2.10 -33.63 -9.87
CA TYR A 151 -1.23 -33.16 -8.78
C TYR A 151 -2.05 -33.21 -7.48
N GLY A 152 -2.06 -34.40 -6.88
CA GLY A 152 -2.53 -34.63 -5.53
C GLY A 152 -1.35 -34.54 -4.56
N ALA A 153 -1.62 -33.89 -3.42
CA ALA A 153 -0.81 -33.85 -2.20
C ALA A 153 0.49 -33.02 -2.24
N LEU A 154 0.36 -31.71 -1.92
CA LEU A 154 1.24 -31.01 -0.97
C LEU A 154 0.66 -29.63 -0.52
N ASN A 155 -0.66 -29.52 -0.43
CA ASN A 155 -1.33 -28.38 0.21
C ASN A 155 -2.26 -28.91 1.31
N LYS A 156 -1.71 -29.20 2.49
CA LYS A 156 -2.51 -29.64 3.66
C LYS A 156 -2.21 -28.86 4.94
N PHE A 157 -1.78 -27.60 4.84
CA PHE A 157 -1.56 -26.79 6.06
C PHE A 157 -2.34 -25.48 6.17
N PHE A 158 -3.04 -24.97 5.14
CA PHE A 158 -3.59 -23.62 5.26
C PHE A 158 -4.92 -23.33 4.55
N TYR A 159 -5.89 -24.26 4.51
CA TYR A 159 -7.29 -23.88 4.22
C TYR A 159 -8.28 -24.90 4.79
N GLN A 160 -8.74 -24.69 6.03
CA GLN A 160 -10.06 -25.13 6.46
C GLN A 160 -10.69 -24.04 7.33
N ASN A 161 -12.00 -23.85 7.12
CA ASN A 161 -12.96 -22.94 7.77
C ASN A 161 -13.12 -21.57 7.05
N SER A 162 -14.26 -21.17 6.48
CA SER A 162 -15.59 -21.76 6.36
C SER A 162 -16.36 -20.98 5.28
N SER A 163 -17.12 -21.68 4.42
CA SER A 163 -18.30 -21.11 3.79
C SER A 163 -19.51 -21.54 4.60
N THR A 164 -20.31 -20.61 5.09
CA THR A 164 -21.73 -20.83 5.36
C THR A 164 -22.51 -19.60 4.90
N THR A 165 -23.55 -19.89 4.13
CA THR A 165 -24.56 -19.00 3.58
C THR A 165 -25.41 -18.35 4.66
N ALA A 166 -25.68 -17.04 4.53
CA ALA A 166 -26.90 -16.42 5.02
C ALA A 166 -27.27 -15.26 4.08
N THR A 167 -28.41 -15.43 3.44
CA THR A 167 -29.10 -14.45 2.60
C THR A 167 -29.74 -13.40 3.50
N GLU A 168 -29.35 -12.14 3.42
CA GLU A 168 -30.19 -11.03 3.88
C GLU A 168 -30.22 -9.94 2.81
N ASN A 169 -31.39 -9.84 2.17
CA ASN A 169 -31.75 -8.76 1.27
C ASN A 169 -31.89 -7.46 2.07
N LEU A 170 -31.21 -6.39 1.65
CA LEU A 170 -31.67 -5.03 1.89
C LEU A 170 -31.81 -4.30 0.56
N ASN A 171 -33.04 -3.81 0.36
CA ASN A 171 -33.65 -3.37 -0.88
C ASN A 171 -32.89 -2.27 -1.64
N LEU A 172 -32.74 -2.49 -2.95
CA LEU A 172 -32.76 -1.42 -3.95
C LEU A 172 -34.21 -1.03 -4.23
N LYS A 173 -34.50 0.28 -4.15
CA LYS A 173 -35.33 1.04 -5.11
C LYS A 173 -35.25 2.53 -4.79
N ASN A 174 -35.25 3.35 -5.86
CA ASN A 174 -35.24 4.84 -5.95
C ASN A 174 -33.82 5.43 -6.06
N ASN A 175 -33.36 6.17 -7.08
CA ASN A 175 -33.96 6.88 -8.22
C ASN A 175 -32.96 6.89 -9.40
N GLN A 176 -33.34 6.34 -10.55
CA GLN A 176 -32.48 6.30 -11.74
C GLN A 176 -32.49 7.61 -12.54
N SER A 177 -33.39 8.56 -12.22
CA SER A 177 -33.47 9.90 -12.84
C SER A 177 -32.59 10.96 -12.16
N ASP A 178 -32.41 10.90 -10.84
CA ASP A 178 -31.60 11.86 -10.08
C ASP A 178 -30.09 11.62 -10.24
N LYS A 179 -29.69 10.35 -10.44
CA LYS A 179 -28.28 9.99 -10.64
C LYS A 179 -27.75 10.56 -11.97
N THR A 180 -28.57 10.58 -13.02
CA THR A 180 -28.20 11.05 -14.36
C THR A 180 -28.03 12.57 -14.42
N HIS A 181 -28.87 13.33 -13.71
CA HIS A 181 -28.78 14.81 -13.65
C HIS A 181 -27.55 15.29 -12.86
N ASN A 182 -27.08 14.48 -11.90
CA ASN A 182 -25.87 14.78 -11.12
C ASN A 182 -24.58 14.54 -11.93
N ILE A 183 -24.53 13.45 -12.72
CA ILE A 183 -23.34 13.10 -13.51
C ILE A 183 -23.01 14.16 -14.56
N ALA A 184 -23.99 14.66 -15.33
CA ALA A 184 -23.74 15.65 -16.38
C ALA A 184 -23.18 16.98 -15.83
N ALA A 185 -23.65 17.40 -14.65
CA ALA A 185 -23.15 18.59 -13.95
C ALA A 185 -21.69 18.40 -13.47
N VAL A 186 -21.38 17.22 -12.92
CA VAL A 186 -20.01 16.85 -12.51
C VAL A 186 -19.07 16.76 -13.70
N VAL A 187 -19.50 16.17 -14.82
CA VAL A 187 -18.72 16.12 -16.08
C VAL A 187 -18.40 17.53 -16.57
N SER A 188 -19.38 18.43 -16.58
CA SER A 188 -19.16 19.82 -17.01
C SER A 188 -18.13 20.53 -16.12
N LYS A 189 -18.21 20.34 -14.80
CA LYS A 189 -17.23 20.87 -13.84
C LYS A 189 -15.84 20.27 -14.03
N LEU A 190 -15.74 18.97 -14.30
CA LEU A 190 -14.48 18.29 -14.59
C LEU A 190 -13.82 18.88 -15.83
N LYS A 191 -14.55 18.99 -16.95
CA LYS A 191 -14.03 19.56 -18.20
C LYS A 191 -13.50 20.99 -17.97
N ILE A 192 -14.26 21.86 -17.28
CA ILE A 192 -13.82 23.22 -16.96
C ILE A 192 -12.52 23.25 -16.14
N ASN A 193 -12.35 22.36 -15.16
CA ASN A 193 -11.14 22.33 -14.35
C ASN A 193 -9.95 21.69 -15.06
N PHE A 194 -10.18 20.66 -15.89
CA PHE A 194 -9.12 19.99 -16.66
C PHE A 194 -8.57 20.88 -17.77
N GLU A 195 -9.41 21.71 -18.41
CA GLU A 195 -9.00 22.62 -19.49
C GLU A 195 -7.92 23.63 -19.05
N LYS A 196 -7.79 23.87 -17.74
CA LYS A 196 -6.71 24.69 -17.16
C LYS A 196 -5.32 24.06 -17.32
N TYR A 197 -5.25 22.74 -17.52
CA TYR A 197 -4.01 21.97 -17.52
C TYR A 197 -3.79 21.20 -18.83
N ILE A 198 -4.85 20.72 -19.47
CA ILE A 198 -4.77 19.90 -20.68
C ILE A 198 -6.02 20.08 -21.54
N ASN A 199 -5.86 20.02 -22.86
CA ASN A 199 -6.99 20.04 -23.78
C ASN A 199 -7.92 18.84 -23.54
N CYS A 200 -9.17 19.10 -23.17
CA CYS A 200 -10.14 18.07 -22.80
C CYS A 200 -10.60 17.21 -23.98
N SER A 201 -10.43 17.66 -25.23
CA SER A 201 -10.85 16.90 -26.42
C SER A 201 -10.08 15.60 -26.63
N ILE A 202 -8.94 15.44 -25.94
CA ILE A 202 -8.11 14.23 -25.95
C ILE A 202 -8.81 13.07 -25.22
N PHE A 203 -9.77 13.35 -24.34
CA PHE A 203 -10.50 12.35 -23.56
C PHE A 203 -11.87 12.05 -24.16
N SER A 204 -12.22 10.75 -24.20
CA SER A 204 -13.51 10.27 -24.66
C SER A 204 -14.65 10.67 -23.71
N ASP A 205 -15.88 10.74 -24.21
CA ASP A 205 -17.04 10.99 -23.36
C ASP A 205 -17.23 9.90 -22.30
N ASP A 206 -16.94 8.64 -22.62
CA ASP A 206 -16.97 7.53 -21.65
C ASP A 206 -16.00 7.75 -20.50
N PHE A 207 -14.81 8.29 -20.75
CA PHE A 207 -13.87 8.62 -19.69
C PHE A 207 -14.48 9.63 -18.70
N TRP A 208 -15.12 10.68 -19.22
CA TRP A 208 -15.72 11.72 -18.39
C TRP A 208 -16.89 11.18 -17.55
N GLN A 209 -17.78 10.40 -18.16
CA GLN A 209 -18.92 9.80 -17.48
C GLN A 209 -18.47 8.84 -16.37
N ASN A 210 -17.48 7.99 -16.65
CA ASN A 210 -16.93 7.06 -15.67
C ASN A 210 -16.23 7.79 -14.53
N LEU A 211 -15.39 8.78 -14.81
CA LEU A 211 -14.73 9.56 -13.78
C LEU A 211 -15.73 10.30 -12.89
N ALA A 212 -16.75 10.92 -13.48
CA ALA A 212 -17.80 11.61 -12.75
C ALA A 212 -18.59 10.65 -11.84
N SER A 213 -18.99 9.48 -12.35
CA SER A 213 -19.70 8.47 -11.54
C SER A 213 -18.86 8.04 -10.34
N VAL A 214 -17.58 7.73 -10.56
CA VAL A 214 -16.69 7.29 -9.48
C VAL A 214 -16.52 8.39 -8.44
N LEU A 215 -16.32 9.65 -8.83
CA LEU A 215 -16.17 10.75 -7.88
C LEU A 215 -17.45 11.01 -7.08
N ILE A 216 -18.63 10.85 -7.69
CA ILE A 216 -19.91 10.92 -6.98
C ILE A 216 -20.00 9.78 -5.95
N ASP A 217 -19.63 8.56 -6.33
CA ASP A 217 -19.68 7.40 -5.43
C ASP A 217 -18.72 7.55 -4.24
N TYR A 218 -17.61 8.30 -4.39
CA TYR A 218 -16.71 8.68 -3.28
C TYR A 218 -17.15 9.94 -2.50
N GLY A 219 -18.26 10.58 -2.86
CA GLY A 219 -18.72 11.82 -2.21
C GLY A 219 -17.84 13.04 -2.52
N LEU A 220 -17.11 13.04 -3.64
CA LEU A 220 -16.14 14.07 -4.02
C LEU A 220 -16.68 15.08 -5.04
N ALA A 221 -17.99 15.10 -5.30
CA ALA A 221 -18.60 16.00 -6.28
C ALA A 221 -18.38 17.51 -5.97
N GLU A 222 -18.23 17.87 -4.69
CA GLU A 222 -17.91 19.25 -4.27
C GLU A 222 -16.42 19.55 -4.25
N LYS A 223 -15.57 18.52 -4.38
CA LYS A 223 -14.09 18.59 -4.29
C LYS A 223 -13.39 18.43 -5.63
N ILE A 224 -14.11 18.66 -6.73
CA ILE A 224 -13.61 18.46 -8.10
C ILE A 224 -12.41 19.38 -8.39
N SER A 225 -12.44 20.62 -7.92
CA SER A 225 -11.36 21.58 -8.19
C SER A 225 -10.07 21.13 -7.52
N GLU A 226 -10.14 20.81 -6.22
CA GLU A 226 -9.02 20.32 -5.43
C GLU A 226 -8.52 18.96 -5.95
N TYR A 227 -9.42 18.07 -6.37
CA TYR A 227 -9.06 16.78 -6.93
C TYR A 227 -8.32 16.93 -8.27
N THR A 228 -8.81 17.81 -9.13
CA THR A 228 -8.16 18.08 -10.42
C THR A 228 -6.76 18.64 -10.18
N GLN A 229 -6.62 19.64 -9.31
CA GLN A 229 -5.31 20.19 -8.95
C GLN A 229 -4.37 19.09 -8.43
N PHE A 230 -4.84 18.26 -7.49
CA PHE A 230 -4.08 17.13 -6.96
C PHE A 230 -3.60 16.17 -8.06
N LEU A 231 -4.44 15.84 -9.04
CA LEU A 231 -4.06 14.97 -10.15
C LEU A 231 -2.90 15.54 -10.96
N PHE A 232 -2.96 16.82 -11.32
CA PHE A 232 -1.98 17.46 -12.18
C PHE A 232 -0.68 17.81 -11.46
N GLU A 233 -0.73 18.17 -10.17
CA GLU A 233 0.48 18.39 -9.36
C GLU A 233 1.27 17.09 -9.13
N ASN A 234 0.58 15.94 -9.08
CA ASN A 234 1.17 14.62 -8.83
C ASN A 234 1.41 13.79 -10.11
N LEU A 235 1.46 14.44 -11.28
CA LEU A 235 1.80 13.77 -12.54
C LEU A 235 3.25 13.23 -12.55
N GLY A 236 4.19 13.93 -11.91
CA GLY A 236 5.61 13.57 -11.97
C GLY A 236 6.20 13.71 -13.38
N LYS A 237 7.39 13.12 -13.63
CA LYS A 237 8.02 13.10 -14.97
C LYS A 237 7.38 12.03 -15.88
N VAL A 238 6.07 12.09 -16.09
CA VAL A 238 5.37 11.23 -17.05
C VAL A 238 5.48 11.82 -18.45
N GLY A 239 5.94 11.01 -19.41
CA GLY A 239 6.10 11.45 -20.80
C GLY A 239 4.77 11.77 -21.51
N ASN A 240 3.66 11.14 -21.12
CA ASN A 240 2.34 11.42 -21.66
C ASN A 240 1.31 11.55 -20.52
N ALA A 241 1.03 12.80 -20.14
CA ALA A 241 0.12 13.13 -19.06
C ALA A 241 -1.31 12.62 -19.32
N ALA A 242 -1.81 12.74 -20.55
CA ALA A 242 -3.16 12.28 -20.91
C ALA A 242 -3.33 10.77 -20.69
N ASN A 243 -2.40 9.96 -21.17
CA ASN A 243 -2.46 8.49 -21.02
C ASN A 243 -2.38 8.07 -19.55
N TYR A 244 -1.55 8.77 -18.76
CA TYR A 244 -1.46 8.51 -17.32
C TYR A 244 -2.76 8.86 -16.59
N ILE A 245 -3.36 10.00 -16.91
CA ILE A 245 -4.65 10.43 -16.36
C ILE A 245 -5.74 9.43 -16.74
N TYR A 246 -5.79 9.01 -18.01
CA TYR A 246 -6.75 8.03 -18.51
C TYR A 246 -6.73 6.74 -17.67
N LYS A 247 -5.53 6.29 -17.27
CA LYS A 247 -5.33 5.06 -16.49
C LYS A 247 -5.57 5.22 -15.00
N THR A 248 -5.38 6.42 -14.45
CA THR A 248 -5.26 6.59 -13.00
C THR A 248 -6.29 7.50 -12.36
N ALA A 249 -6.89 8.45 -13.09
CA ALA A 249 -7.77 9.48 -12.52
C ALA A 249 -9.05 8.90 -11.88
N GLY A 250 -9.61 7.82 -12.42
CA GLY A 250 -10.75 7.12 -11.82
C GLY A 250 -10.37 5.95 -10.91
N SER A 251 -9.07 5.67 -10.73
CA SER A 251 -8.65 4.52 -9.93
C SER A 251 -8.88 4.75 -8.44
N HIS A 252 -9.38 3.73 -7.75
CA HIS A 252 -9.58 3.77 -6.29
C HIS A 252 -8.32 4.24 -5.57
N TYR A 253 -7.15 3.73 -5.97
CA TYR A 253 -5.86 4.12 -5.41
C TYR A 253 -5.63 5.63 -5.48
N ARG A 254 -5.82 6.24 -6.66
CA ARG A 254 -5.57 7.67 -6.84
C ARG A 254 -6.53 8.52 -6.02
N ILE A 255 -7.80 8.11 -5.96
CA ILE A 255 -8.82 8.80 -5.18
C ILE A 255 -8.53 8.70 -3.68
N GLN A 256 -8.08 7.53 -3.20
CA GLN A 256 -7.69 7.36 -1.80
C GLN A 256 -6.45 8.16 -1.42
N GLN A 257 -5.48 8.33 -2.33
CA GLN A 257 -4.36 9.24 -2.09
C GLN A 257 -4.82 10.68 -1.90
N PHE A 258 -5.77 11.14 -2.71
CA PHE A 258 -6.37 12.45 -2.55
C PHE A 258 -7.09 12.59 -1.21
N ILE A 259 -7.94 11.62 -0.85
CA ILE A 259 -8.67 11.61 0.43
C ILE A 259 -7.70 11.65 1.62
N ASN A 260 -6.59 10.90 1.55
CA ASN A 260 -5.55 10.93 2.58
C ASN A 260 -4.84 12.28 2.65
N THR A 261 -4.65 12.95 1.51
CA THR A 261 -4.08 14.30 1.48
C THR A 261 -5.02 15.30 2.16
N LEU A 262 -6.34 15.17 1.93
CA LEU A 262 -7.35 15.96 2.64
C LEU A 262 -7.35 15.68 4.15
N SER A 263 -7.24 14.41 4.56
CA SER A 263 -7.22 14.06 5.98
C SER A 263 -5.97 14.58 6.69
N ILE A 264 -4.79 14.48 6.07
CA ILE A 264 -3.54 15.04 6.61
C ILE A 264 -3.63 16.57 6.71
N ALA A 265 -4.19 17.25 5.69
CA ALA A 265 -4.37 18.70 5.73
C ALA A 265 -5.30 19.11 6.89
N ASN A 266 -6.37 18.36 7.14
CA ASN A 266 -7.26 18.57 8.27
C ASN A 266 -6.59 18.28 9.62
N SER A 267 -5.81 17.21 9.74
CA SER A 267 -5.05 16.91 10.96
C SER A 267 -3.99 17.97 11.25
N LYS A 268 -3.28 18.48 10.24
CA LYS A 268 -2.34 19.59 10.42
C LYS A 268 -3.04 20.89 10.85
N LYS A 269 -4.25 21.13 10.34
CA LYS A 269 -5.08 22.26 10.78
C LYS A 269 -5.50 22.10 12.26
N GLN A 270 -5.89 20.89 12.66
CA GLN A 270 -6.22 20.56 14.05
C GLN A 270 -5.00 20.57 14.99
N GLU A 271 -3.82 20.12 14.53
CA GLU A 271 -2.57 20.18 15.32
C GLU A 271 -2.07 21.61 15.52
N ASN A 272 -2.20 22.47 14.49
CA ASN A 272 -1.95 23.90 14.62
C ASN A 272 -2.94 24.58 15.58
N GLU A 273 -4.17 24.07 15.68
CA GLU A 273 -5.15 24.51 16.68
C GLU A 273 -4.86 23.93 18.09
N GLN A 274 -4.09 22.85 18.22
CA GLN A 274 -3.93 22.09 19.48
C GLN A 274 -2.57 22.14 20.20
N LYS A 275 -1.51 22.79 19.71
CA LYS A 275 -0.22 22.82 20.48
C LYS A 275 0.53 24.15 20.46
N GLN A 276 0.52 24.83 21.61
CA GLN A 276 1.69 24.96 22.48
C GLN A 276 1.22 25.04 23.95
N LYS A 277 1.58 24.03 24.77
CA LYS A 277 1.44 24.13 26.22
C LYS A 277 2.40 25.21 26.71
N HIS A 278 1.88 26.31 27.22
CA HIS A 278 2.68 27.41 27.75
C HIS A 278 2.25 27.75 29.17
N PHE A 279 3.15 28.38 29.91
CA PHE A 279 2.86 28.89 31.24
C PHE A 279 2.29 30.29 31.15
N CYS A 280 1.25 30.58 31.92
CA CYS A 280 0.69 31.92 31.97
C CYS A 280 1.68 32.92 32.55
N VAL A 281 1.96 34.01 31.83
CA VAL A 281 2.83 35.09 32.32
C VAL A 281 2.27 35.83 33.55
N VAL A 282 0.98 35.67 33.84
CA VAL A 282 0.30 36.31 34.97
C VAL A 282 0.25 35.38 36.19
N CYS A 283 -0.38 34.21 36.06
CA CYS A 283 -0.60 33.28 37.19
C CYS A 283 0.32 32.07 37.21
N THR A 284 1.23 31.93 36.23
CA THR A 284 2.22 30.84 36.11
C THR A 284 1.67 29.42 35.95
N GLU A 285 0.35 29.25 35.85
CA GLU A 285 -0.26 27.94 35.59
C GLU A 285 -0.06 27.52 34.12
N PRO A 286 0.20 26.22 33.85
CA PRO A 286 0.27 25.69 32.50
C PRO A 286 -1.13 25.60 31.89
N PHE A 287 -1.30 26.09 30.67
CA PHE A 287 -2.58 25.99 29.96
C PHE A 287 -2.42 25.77 28.45
N TRP A 288 -3.55 25.46 27.81
CA TRP A 288 -3.68 25.19 26.38
C TRP A 288 -4.62 26.24 25.77
N GLY A 289 -4.31 26.71 24.56
CA GLY A 289 -5.11 27.73 23.85
C GLY A 289 -4.71 29.17 24.17
N ASP A 290 -5.45 30.15 23.64
CA ASP A 290 -5.06 31.57 23.68
C ASP A 290 -5.44 32.32 24.97
N VAL A 291 -6.28 31.74 25.83
CA VAL A 291 -6.78 32.41 27.05
C VAL A 291 -6.51 31.53 28.25
N CYS A 292 -5.83 32.10 29.25
CA CYS A 292 -5.56 31.39 30.50
C CYS A 292 -6.87 31.14 31.26
N PRO A 293 -7.21 29.89 31.61
CA PRO A 293 -8.45 29.58 32.33
C PRO A 293 -8.44 30.05 33.79
N CYS A 294 -7.26 30.29 34.37
CA CYS A 294 -7.11 30.69 35.77
C CYS A 294 -7.28 32.20 35.97
N CYS A 295 -6.65 33.02 35.11
CA CYS A 295 -6.69 34.48 35.25
C CYS A 295 -7.37 35.20 34.08
N GLY A 296 -7.88 34.48 33.07
CA GLY A 296 -8.51 35.05 31.88
C GLY A 296 -7.55 35.79 30.94
N PHE A 297 -6.24 35.76 31.19
CA PHE A 297 -5.27 36.51 30.41
C PHE A 297 -5.09 35.93 29.00
N GLN A 298 -5.16 36.80 27.98
CA GLN A 298 -4.96 36.42 26.59
C GLN A 298 -3.46 36.32 26.26
N ASN A 299 -2.98 35.12 25.90
CA ASN A 299 -1.58 34.84 25.59
C ASN A 299 -1.02 35.72 24.47
N LYS A 300 -1.85 36.10 23.50
CA LYS A 300 -1.49 37.05 22.44
C LYS A 300 -1.07 38.43 22.95
N ASN A 301 -1.29 38.77 24.22
CA ASN A 301 -0.88 40.03 24.83
C ASN A 301 0.38 39.89 25.71
N SER A 302 1.00 38.71 25.72
CA SER A 302 2.16 38.40 26.59
C SER A 302 3.39 39.27 26.34
N TYR A 303 3.53 39.86 25.16
CA TYR A 303 4.62 40.78 24.82
C TYR A 303 4.39 42.22 25.30
N ASN A 304 3.17 42.58 25.74
CA ASN A 304 2.85 43.93 26.20
C ASN A 304 3.01 44.00 27.72
N GLU A 305 4.13 44.55 28.17
CA GLU A 305 4.50 44.62 29.58
C GLU A 305 3.48 45.35 30.46
N GLN A 306 2.91 46.46 29.97
CA GLN A 306 1.88 47.23 30.70
C GLN A 306 0.61 46.42 30.92
N LEU A 307 0.17 45.66 29.92
CA LEU A 307 -1.02 44.79 30.04
C LEU A 307 -0.75 43.61 30.97
N VAL A 308 0.45 43.05 30.95
CA VAL A 308 0.86 41.97 31.85
C VAL A 308 0.90 42.45 33.31
N GLU A 309 1.47 43.63 33.58
CA GLU A 309 1.53 44.20 34.93
C GLU A 309 0.14 44.51 35.50
N GLN A 310 -0.73 45.15 34.70
CA GLN A 310 -2.10 45.42 35.11
C GLN A 310 -2.87 44.12 35.43
N ALA A 311 -2.68 43.08 34.61
CA ALA A 311 -3.30 41.78 34.83
C ALA A 311 -2.75 41.07 36.08
N ARG A 312 -1.44 41.16 36.34
CA ARG A 312 -0.82 40.63 37.59
C ARG A 312 -1.33 41.34 38.84
N TYR A 313 -1.49 42.66 38.79
CA TYR A 313 -2.03 43.42 39.90
C TYR A 313 -3.47 43.01 40.20
N LYS A 314 -4.33 42.96 39.18
CA LYS A 314 -5.72 42.51 39.32
C LYS A 314 -5.81 41.09 39.84
N TYR A 315 -4.99 40.17 39.36
CA TYR A 315 -5.01 38.77 39.80
C TYR A 315 -4.53 38.59 41.26
N LYS A 316 -3.60 39.43 41.74
CA LYS A 316 -3.07 39.32 43.12
C LYS A 316 -3.93 40.01 44.18
N PHE A 317 -4.67 41.05 43.81
CA PHE A 317 -5.32 41.95 44.77
C PHE A 317 -6.81 42.21 44.49
N GLY A 318 -7.37 41.71 43.40
CA GLY A 318 -8.80 41.76 43.07
C GLY A 318 -9.45 40.40 43.29
#